data_AF-A0A2E6WU52-F1
#
_entry.id   AF-A0A2E6WU52-F1
#
_cell.length_a   1.000
_cell.length_b   1.000
_cell.length_c   1.000
_cell.angle_alpha   90.00
_cell.angle_beta   90.00
_cell.angle_gamma   90.00
#
_symmetry.space_group_name_H-M   'P 1'
#
loop_
_entity.id
_entity.type
_entity.pdbx_description
1 polymer ?
#
loop_
_entity_poly.entity_id
_entity_poly.type
_entity_poly.pdbx_seq_one_letter_code
_entity_poly.pdbx_strand_id
1 'polypeptide(L)'
;MNRAALHLLMALCAPAAMADTAPCVASTFDTPFPGAIDVVTRHADVPSPQFPGLWQEGTIKGFLYAMYANGEGYLKPSRERAGWQITFACPDETQECATSTDGSPPAEAFLITNRLRSCLRGEVLTVSEPEPEPPQAPPAFSSANPEPASGTEAESPSLCSAEEIQGETEGMTLQMLLVEAGTDPGPIDGLIGIKTRRALNEVLDSAADEMPLTNAIHAVRSALCPKAAE
;
A
#
# COMPACT_ATOMS: atom_id res chain seq x y z
N MET A 1 26.89 34.51 65.21
CA MET A 1 27.82 35.05 64.19
C MET A 1 28.12 33.98 63.16
N ASN A 2 27.96 34.36 61.90
CA ASN A 2 28.09 33.60 60.66
C ASN A 2 29.37 32.76 60.54
N ARG A 3 29.29 31.62 59.83
CA ARG A 3 30.03 31.44 58.56
C ARG A 3 29.53 30.22 57.76
N ALA A 4 29.13 30.54 56.54
CA ALA A 4 28.66 29.65 55.49
C ALA A 4 29.84 28.94 54.80
N ALA A 5 29.62 27.68 54.38
CA ALA A 5 30.50 26.97 53.45
C ALA A 5 29.64 26.35 52.34
N LEU A 6 29.36 27.22 51.37
CA LEU A 6 29.29 27.01 49.92
C LEU A 6 29.45 25.56 49.41
N HIS A 7 28.33 24.91 49.07
CA HIS A 7 28.33 23.72 48.20
C HIS A 7 28.10 24.15 46.75
N LEU A 8 29.12 23.88 45.94
CA LEU A 8 29.16 24.05 44.49
C LEU A 8 28.27 22.98 43.82
N LEU A 9 27.05 23.34 43.42
CA LEU A 9 26.23 22.51 42.53
C LEU A 9 26.54 22.90 41.09
N MET A 10 27.36 22.08 40.41
CA MET A 10 27.44 22.08 38.95
C MET A 10 26.13 21.50 38.39
N ALA A 11 25.29 22.37 37.83
CA ALA A 11 24.17 21.95 37.01
C ALA A 11 24.70 21.60 35.61
N LEU A 12 24.74 20.30 35.28
CA LEU A 12 24.92 19.85 33.90
C LEU A 12 23.65 20.20 33.10
N CYS A 13 23.74 21.22 32.26
CA CYS A 13 22.76 21.47 31.21
C CYS A 13 23.05 20.52 30.05
N ALA A 14 22.33 19.41 29.97
CA ALA A 14 22.28 18.60 28.76
C ALA A 14 21.36 19.30 27.74
N PRO A 15 21.76 19.47 26.47
CA PRO A 15 20.87 19.97 25.44
C PRO A 15 19.78 18.91 25.19
N ALA A 16 18.54 19.24 25.53
CA ALA A 16 17.40 18.47 25.07
C ALA A 16 17.36 18.60 23.54
N ALA A 17 17.73 17.54 22.83
CA ALA A 17 17.44 17.40 21.42
C ALA A 17 15.91 17.42 21.28
N MET A 18 15.37 18.53 20.78
CA MET A 18 13.98 18.59 20.39
C MET A 18 13.85 17.69 19.17
N ALA A 19 13.35 16.47 19.38
CA ALA A 19 12.87 15.65 18.29
C ALA A 19 11.68 16.41 17.69
N ASP A 20 11.90 17.01 16.52
CA ASP A 20 10.86 17.68 15.76
C ASP A 20 9.89 16.58 15.29
N THR A 21 8.86 16.34 16.08
CA THR A 21 7.82 15.38 15.77
C THR A 21 6.96 15.95 14.65
N ALA A 22 7.42 15.74 13.43
CA ALA A 22 6.69 16.16 12.24
C ALA A 22 5.32 15.48 12.23
N PRO A 23 4.24 16.24 11.97
CA PRO A 23 2.91 15.66 11.86
C PRO A 23 2.91 14.66 10.69
N CYS A 24 2.28 13.51 10.88
CA CYS A 24 2.29 12.45 9.88
C CYS A 24 1.50 12.79 8.60
N VAL A 25 0.70 13.86 8.63
CA VAL A 25 0.24 14.58 7.43
C VAL A 25 0.36 16.09 7.72
N ALA A 26 0.87 16.85 6.76
CA ALA A 26 0.89 18.30 6.88
C ALA A 26 -0.55 18.86 6.79
N SER A 27 -0.80 20.04 7.34
CA SER A 27 -2.10 20.73 7.21
C SER A 27 -2.50 21.01 5.76
N THR A 28 -1.51 21.04 4.86
CA THR A 28 -1.69 21.18 3.41
C THR A 28 -1.77 19.86 2.66
N PHE A 29 -1.67 18.71 3.34
CA PHE A 29 -1.65 17.38 2.74
C PHE A 29 -0.52 17.16 1.71
N ASP A 30 0.55 17.98 1.74
CA ASP A 30 1.72 17.83 0.87
C ASP A 30 2.64 16.68 1.30
N THR A 31 2.48 16.20 2.53
CA THR A 31 3.22 15.04 3.05
C THR A 31 2.35 13.79 2.94
N PRO A 32 2.81 12.73 2.25
CA PRO A 32 2.05 11.49 2.14
C PRO A 32 1.94 10.78 3.49
N PHE A 33 0.82 10.08 3.70
CA PHE A 33 0.64 9.24 4.87
C PHE A 33 1.77 8.18 4.97
N PRO A 34 2.41 7.98 6.12
CA PRO A 34 3.57 7.09 6.24
C PRO A 34 3.27 5.63 5.84
N GLY A 35 3.97 5.16 4.81
CA GLY A 35 3.81 3.81 4.25
C GLY A 35 2.68 3.68 3.23
N ALA A 36 2.03 4.79 2.85
CA ALA A 36 1.15 4.82 1.70
C ALA A 36 1.94 4.96 0.39
N ILE A 37 1.38 4.39 -0.66
CA ILE A 37 1.85 4.48 -2.05
C ILE A 37 0.75 5.10 -2.92
N ASP A 38 1.12 5.55 -4.12
CA ASP A 38 0.21 6.19 -5.09
C ASP A 38 -0.59 7.36 -4.50
N VAL A 39 0.07 8.12 -3.61
CA VAL A 39 -0.57 9.20 -2.87
C VAL A 39 -0.76 10.41 -3.79
N VAL A 40 -2.00 10.87 -3.89
CA VAL A 40 -2.40 12.05 -4.66
C VAL A 40 -3.16 13.01 -3.76
N THR A 41 -2.72 14.27 -3.76
CA THR A 41 -3.45 15.38 -3.15
C THR A 41 -4.36 16.01 -4.19
N ARG A 42 -5.64 16.09 -3.89
CA ARG A 42 -6.68 16.62 -4.77
C ARG A 42 -7.29 17.88 -4.17
N HIS A 43 -7.68 18.77 -5.07
CA HIS A 43 -8.32 20.04 -4.74
C HIS A 43 -9.66 20.14 -5.47
N ALA A 44 -10.68 20.69 -4.81
CA ALA A 44 -11.95 21.04 -5.43
C ALA A 44 -12.08 22.56 -5.53
N ASP A 45 -12.23 23.08 -6.75
CA ASP A 45 -12.33 24.52 -7.02
C ASP A 45 -13.57 25.16 -6.38
N VAL A 46 -14.64 24.37 -6.21
CA VAL A 46 -15.89 24.80 -5.58
C VAL A 46 -16.15 23.90 -4.38
N PRO A 47 -15.90 24.37 -3.14
CA PRO A 47 -16.18 23.61 -1.94
C PRO A 47 -17.66 23.24 -1.87
N SER A 48 -17.94 21.99 -1.56
CA SER A 48 -19.30 21.51 -1.29
C SER A 48 -19.29 20.66 -0.03
N PRO A 49 -20.46 20.39 0.58
CA PRO A 49 -20.53 19.51 1.74
C PRO A 49 -19.92 18.12 1.52
N GLN A 50 -19.83 17.64 0.28
CA GLN A 50 -19.24 16.35 -0.07
C GLN A 50 -17.74 16.43 -0.41
N PHE A 51 -17.23 17.63 -0.70
CA PHE A 51 -15.84 17.85 -1.13
C PHE A 51 -15.31 19.11 -0.47
N PRO A 52 -14.67 19.00 0.71
CA PRO A 52 -14.23 20.14 1.53
C PRO A 52 -13.01 20.90 0.96
N GLY A 53 -12.81 20.88 -0.37
CA GLY A 53 -11.79 21.67 -1.06
C GLY A 53 -10.41 21.02 -1.14
N LEU A 54 -9.99 20.23 -0.15
CA LEU A 54 -8.68 19.55 -0.12
C LEU A 54 -8.79 18.16 0.49
N TRP A 55 -8.19 17.16 -0.17
CA TRP A 55 -8.05 15.81 0.38
C TRP A 55 -6.86 15.08 -0.21
N GLN A 56 -6.37 14.08 0.52
CA GLN A 56 -5.35 13.15 0.06
C GLN A 56 -5.96 11.76 -0.08
N GLU A 57 -5.65 11.07 -1.16
CA GLU A 57 -6.03 9.67 -1.37
C GLU A 57 -4.82 8.86 -1.81
N GLY A 58 -4.82 7.56 -1.52
CA GLY A 58 -3.75 6.66 -1.93
C GLY A 58 -4.04 5.24 -1.49
N THR A 59 -3.02 4.39 -1.52
CA THR A 59 -3.11 2.99 -1.12
C THR A 59 -2.16 2.69 0.03
N ILE A 60 -2.62 1.96 1.04
CA ILE A 60 -1.79 1.49 2.15
C ILE A 60 -2.10 0.03 2.45
N LYS A 61 -1.07 -0.82 2.40
CA LYS A 61 -1.22 -2.28 2.60
C LYS A 61 -2.33 -2.89 1.74
N GLY A 62 -2.47 -2.41 0.50
CA GLY A 62 -3.51 -2.85 -0.44
C GLY A 62 -4.91 -2.26 -0.21
N PHE A 63 -5.11 -1.40 0.78
CA PHE A 63 -6.38 -0.69 1.01
C PHE A 63 -6.33 0.73 0.47
N LEU A 64 -7.39 1.14 -0.22
CA LEU A 64 -7.59 2.51 -0.63
C LEU A 64 -8.02 3.34 0.58
N TYR A 65 -7.33 4.46 0.81
CA TYR A 65 -7.71 5.45 1.81
C TYR A 65 -7.98 6.81 1.18
N ALA A 66 -8.81 7.61 1.86
CA ALA A 66 -8.86 9.04 1.64
C ALA A 66 -8.99 9.76 2.98
N MET A 67 -8.33 10.91 3.09
CA MET A 67 -8.35 11.80 4.24
C MET A 67 -8.64 13.21 3.78
N TYR A 68 -9.59 13.86 4.42
CA TYR A 68 -10.09 15.18 4.07
C TYR A 68 -9.62 16.21 5.09
N ALA A 69 -9.45 17.46 4.65
CA ALA A 69 -9.00 18.56 5.51
C ALA A 69 -9.96 18.91 6.65
N ASN A 70 -11.22 18.45 6.58
CA ASN A 70 -12.22 18.60 7.64
C ASN A 70 -12.13 17.50 8.72
N GLY A 71 -11.09 16.65 8.71
CA GLY A 71 -10.91 15.57 9.67
C GLY A 71 -11.73 14.32 9.36
N GLU A 72 -12.39 14.24 8.20
CA GLU A 72 -13.10 13.04 7.76
C GLU A 72 -12.21 12.15 6.89
N GLY A 73 -12.64 10.90 6.70
CA GLY A 73 -11.97 10.00 5.78
C GLY A 73 -12.60 8.63 5.71
N TYR A 74 -12.04 7.80 4.84
CA TYR A 74 -12.44 6.41 4.71
C TYR A 74 -11.27 5.49 4.39
N LEU A 75 -11.49 4.20 4.65
CA LEU A 75 -10.63 3.09 4.26
C LEU A 75 -11.51 1.99 3.65
N LYS A 76 -11.13 1.49 2.48
CA LYS A 76 -11.87 0.44 1.76
C LYS A 76 -10.92 -0.43 0.92
N PRO A 77 -11.32 -1.65 0.52
CA PRO A 77 -10.45 -2.56 -0.23
C PRO A 77 -10.10 -2.05 -1.63
N SER A 78 -11.02 -1.41 -2.34
CA SER A 78 -10.77 -0.90 -3.69
C SER A 78 -11.73 0.24 -4.07
N ARG A 79 -11.54 0.83 -5.25
CA ARG A 79 -12.43 1.88 -5.77
C ARG A 79 -13.83 1.36 -6.13
N GLU A 80 -13.94 0.08 -6.46
CA GLU A 80 -15.19 -0.56 -6.86
C GLU A 80 -16.14 -0.80 -5.68
N ARG A 81 -17.27 -1.47 -5.93
CA ARG A 81 -18.26 -1.80 -4.89
C ARG A 81 -17.57 -2.67 -3.82
N ALA A 82 -17.17 -2.01 -2.73
CA ALA A 82 -16.44 -2.63 -1.66
C ALA A 82 -17.37 -3.49 -0.80
N GLY A 83 -16.93 -4.69 -0.46
CA GLY A 83 -17.63 -5.56 0.50
C GLY A 83 -17.57 -5.05 1.96
N TRP A 84 -16.74 -4.04 2.21
CA TRP A 84 -16.68 -3.32 3.48
C TRP A 84 -16.08 -1.92 3.31
N GLN A 85 -16.42 -1.01 4.21
CA GLN A 85 -15.84 0.32 4.28
C GLN A 85 -15.79 0.78 5.74
N ILE A 86 -14.69 1.39 6.14
CA ILE A 86 -14.59 2.09 7.42
C ILE A 86 -14.58 3.58 7.11
N THR A 87 -15.53 4.34 7.67
CA THR A 87 -15.52 5.80 7.64
C THR A 87 -15.19 6.35 9.02
N PHE A 88 -14.47 7.45 9.07
CA PHE A 88 -14.12 8.10 10.32
C PHE A 88 -14.25 9.62 10.20
N ALA A 89 -14.53 10.26 11.32
CA ALA A 89 -14.63 11.71 11.44
C ALA A 89 -13.99 12.14 12.76
N CYS A 90 -12.93 12.93 12.67
CA CYS A 90 -12.20 13.52 13.79
C CYS A 90 -12.47 15.03 13.81
N PRO A 91 -13.58 15.48 14.43
CA PRO A 91 -13.83 16.91 14.56
C PRO A 91 -12.81 17.57 15.49
N ASP A 92 -12.38 18.79 15.16
CA ASP A 92 -11.34 19.53 15.89
C ASP A 92 -11.74 19.85 17.34
N GLU A 93 -13.03 19.85 17.67
CA GLU A 93 -13.55 20.33 18.96
C GLU A 93 -13.56 19.29 20.08
N THR A 94 -13.69 17.99 19.79
CA THR A 94 -13.99 16.98 20.82
C THR A 94 -12.85 16.02 21.13
N GLN A 95 -11.75 16.04 20.37
CA GLN A 95 -10.64 15.05 20.40
C GLN A 95 -11.06 13.57 20.21
N GLU A 96 -12.36 13.27 20.22
CA GLU A 96 -12.93 11.96 19.99
C GLU A 96 -13.32 11.82 18.52
N CYS A 97 -12.70 10.90 17.80
CA CYS A 97 -13.17 10.60 16.44
C CYS A 97 -14.26 9.53 16.45
N ALA A 98 -15.33 9.78 15.73
CA ALA A 98 -16.34 8.79 15.40
C ALA A 98 -15.83 7.84 14.32
N THR A 99 -16.32 6.60 14.33
CA THR A 99 -16.06 5.62 13.27
C THR A 99 -17.32 4.84 12.98
N SER A 100 -17.65 4.69 11.70
CA SER A 100 -18.72 3.85 11.22
C SER A 100 -18.14 2.78 10.31
N THR A 101 -18.70 1.58 10.38
CA THR A 101 -18.25 0.44 9.60
C THR A 101 -19.43 -0.14 8.85
N ASP A 102 -19.24 -0.32 7.56
CA ASP A 102 -20.13 -1.10 6.69
C ASP A 102 -19.42 -2.39 6.29
N GLY A 103 -20.13 -3.52 6.33
CA GLY A 103 -19.58 -4.85 6.06
C GLY A 103 -18.70 -5.43 7.17
N SER A 104 -17.72 -6.26 6.79
CA SER A 104 -16.80 -6.94 7.71
C SER A 104 -15.33 -6.68 7.31
N PRO A 105 -14.72 -5.59 7.80
CA PRO A 105 -13.31 -5.29 7.53
C PRO A 105 -12.37 -6.31 8.18
N PRO A 106 -11.20 -6.58 7.58
CA PRO A 106 -10.15 -7.35 8.23
C PRO A 106 -9.57 -6.57 9.43
N ALA A 107 -8.99 -7.29 10.40
CA ALA A 107 -8.39 -6.67 11.59
C ALA A 107 -7.32 -5.61 11.27
N GLU A 108 -6.54 -5.85 10.20
CA GLU A 108 -5.52 -4.90 9.73
C GLU A 108 -6.12 -3.55 9.30
N ALA A 109 -7.32 -3.54 8.73
CA ALA A 109 -7.99 -2.31 8.33
C ALA A 109 -8.27 -1.40 9.54
N PHE A 110 -8.67 -1.97 10.68
CA PHE A 110 -8.86 -1.20 11.92
C PHE A 110 -7.56 -0.59 12.45
N LEU A 111 -6.44 -1.32 12.35
CA LEU A 111 -5.12 -0.80 12.75
C LEU A 111 -4.74 0.41 11.89
N ILE A 112 -4.95 0.32 10.58
CA ILE A 112 -4.68 1.41 9.64
C ILE A 112 -5.62 2.59 9.92
N THR A 113 -6.92 2.37 10.10
CA THR A 113 -7.88 3.42 10.48
C THR A 113 -7.45 4.14 11.77
N ASN A 114 -6.98 3.41 12.78
CA ASN A 114 -6.51 4.04 14.02
C ASN A 114 -5.28 4.92 13.78
N ARG A 115 -4.36 4.51 12.91
CA ARG A 115 -3.21 5.34 12.53
C ARG A 115 -3.64 6.58 11.73
N LEU A 116 -4.57 6.44 10.79
CA LEU A 116 -5.15 7.57 10.03
C LEU A 116 -5.81 8.59 10.96
N ARG A 117 -6.62 8.12 11.91
CA ARG A 117 -7.27 8.96 12.94
C ARG A 117 -6.27 9.67 13.84
N SER A 118 -5.25 8.95 14.31
CA SER A 118 -4.18 9.53 15.14
C SER A 118 -3.48 10.65 14.37
N CYS A 119 -3.24 10.45 13.07
CA CYS A 119 -2.65 11.48 12.22
C CYS A 119 -3.49 12.73 12.06
N LEU A 120 -4.80 12.59 11.88
CA LEU A 120 -5.70 13.75 11.80
C LEU A 120 -5.72 14.56 13.10
N ARG A 121 -5.52 13.91 14.25
CA ARG A 121 -5.40 14.58 15.54
C ARG A 121 -4.02 15.19 15.79
N GLY A 122 -3.08 15.06 14.85
CA GLY A 122 -1.69 15.49 15.04
C GLY A 122 -0.93 14.64 16.06
N GLU A 123 -1.40 13.44 16.38
CA GLU A 123 -0.66 12.51 17.22
C GLU A 123 0.52 11.95 16.45
N VAL A 124 1.68 11.97 17.11
CA VAL A 124 2.92 11.48 16.54
C VAL A 124 2.81 9.98 16.39
N LEU A 125 2.79 9.50 15.14
CA LEU A 125 3.00 8.08 14.88
C LEU A 125 4.44 7.74 15.27
N THR A 126 4.61 7.18 16.46
CA THR A 126 5.87 6.51 16.81
C THR A 126 5.98 5.28 15.91
N VAL A 127 6.62 5.44 14.75
CA VAL A 127 7.14 4.31 14.00
C VAL A 127 8.25 3.74 14.89
N SER A 128 7.90 2.80 15.75
CA SER A 128 8.90 1.86 16.26
C SER A 128 9.30 1.02 15.07
N GLU A 129 10.27 1.53 14.31
CA GLU A 129 11.15 0.70 13.50
C GLU A 129 11.56 -0.47 14.40
N PRO A 130 11.32 -1.73 13.99
CA PRO A 130 11.77 -2.85 14.79
C PRO A 130 13.27 -2.65 15.04
N GLU A 131 13.60 -2.43 16.31
CA GLU A 131 14.98 -2.34 16.77
C GLU A 131 15.73 -3.51 16.14
N PRO A 132 16.81 -3.27 15.38
CA PRO A 132 17.54 -4.36 14.74
C PRO A 132 17.94 -5.32 15.84
N GLU A 133 17.32 -6.52 15.83
CA GLU A 133 17.73 -7.57 16.75
C GLU A 133 19.24 -7.72 16.61
N PRO A 134 19.99 -7.71 17.73
CA PRO A 134 21.43 -7.88 17.70
C PRO A 134 21.73 -9.15 16.90
N PRO A 135 22.73 -9.12 16.01
CA PRO A 135 22.98 -10.16 15.03
C PRO A 135 23.07 -11.51 15.74
N GLN A 136 22.02 -12.32 15.58
CA GLN A 136 22.07 -13.71 15.99
C GLN A 136 23.15 -14.37 15.16
N ALA A 137 24.19 -14.87 15.84
CA ALA A 137 25.33 -15.49 15.20
C ALA A 137 24.86 -16.58 14.21
N PRO A 138 25.40 -16.60 12.98
CA PRO A 138 24.98 -17.58 12.00
C PRO A 138 25.27 -19.00 12.53
N PRO A 139 24.33 -19.96 12.42
CA PRO A 139 24.66 -21.35 12.61
C PRO A 139 25.74 -21.73 11.60
N ALA A 140 26.84 -22.28 12.12
CA ALA A 140 27.96 -22.77 11.35
C ALA A 140 27.49 -23.88 10.41
N PHE A 141 27.20 -23.53 9.16
CA PHE A 141 27.05 -24.50 8.09
C PHE A 141 28.43 -24.85 7.55
N SER A 142 28.85 -26.06 7.92
CA SER A 142 30.07 -26.73 7.49
C SER A 142 30.19 -26.69 5.96
N SER A 143 31.30 -26.14 5.48
CA SER A 143 31.72 -26.27 4.09
C SER A 143 31.85 -27.74 3.72
N ALA A 144 31.10 -28.15 2.69
CA ALA A 144 31.47 -29.27 1.84
C ALA A 144 31.15 -28.84 0.41
N ASN A 145 32.20 -28.36 -0.26
CA ASN A 145 32.24 -28.24 -1.70
C ASN A 145 32.08 -29.65 -2.31
N PRO A 146 31.35 -29.79 -3.42
CA PRO A 146 31.99 -30.37 -4.58
C PRO A 146 31.84 -29.51 -5.83
N GLU A 147 32.89 -29.64 -6.65
CA GLU A 147 33.19 -29.05 -7.94
C GLU A 147 32.09 -29.07 -9.02
N PRO A 148 32.27 -28.28 -10.09
CA PRO A 148 31.25 -28.01 -11.10
C PRO A 148 31.17 -29.14 -12.13
N ALA A 149 29.97 -29.71 -12.28
CA ALA A 149 29.62 -30.49 -13.46
C ALA A 149 28.86 -29.60 -14.45
N SER A 150 29.57 -29.23 -15.50
CA SER A 150 29.03 -28.71 -16.75
C SER A 150 28.21 -29.80 -17.45
N GLY A 151 27.03 -29.43 -17.96
CA GLY A 151 26.42 -30.11 -19.11
C GLY A 151 24.99 -30.64 -18.92
N THR A 152 24.17 -30.33 -19.93
CA THR A 152 23.02 -31.12 -20.43
C THR A 152 21.63 -30.75 -19.91
N GLU A 153 21.07 -29.72 -20.54
CA GLU A 153 19.94 -29.80 -21.48
C GLU A 153 19.01 -31.04 -21.40
N ALA A 154 17.69 -30.76 -21.26
CA ALA A 154 16.51 -31.45 -21.79
C ALA A 154 15.40 -31.84 -20.78
N GLU A 155 14.27 -31.15 -20.97
CA GLU A 155 12.88 -31.65 -20.95
C GLU A 155 12.21 -32.14 -19.66
N SER A 156 11.35 -31.25 -19.14
CA SER A 156 9.92 -31.48 -19.24
C SER A 156 9.21 -30.18 -19.65
N PRO A 157 8.46 -30.12 -20.76
CA PRO A 157 7.73 -28.91 -21.13
C PRO A 157 6.56 -28.72 -20.17
N SER A 158 6.63 -27.70 -19.30
CA SER A 158 5.39 -27.12 -18.77
C SER A 158 4.69 -26.48 -19.96
N LEU A 159 3.61 -27.10 -20.41
CA LEU A 159 2.93 -26.79 -21.67
C LEU A 159 2.30 -25.39 -21.71
N CYS A 160 2.36 -24.61 -20.62
CA CYS A 160 2.05 -23.20 -20.68
C CYS A 160 2.59 -22.39 -19.48
N SER A 161 3.53 -21.46 -19.73
CA SER A 161 4.11 -20.62 -18.67
C SER A 161 3.13 -19.60 -18.09
N ALA A 162 2.00 -19.32 -18.76
CA ALA A 162 1.03 -18.33 -18.31
C ALA A 162 0.25 -18.72 -17.04
N GLU A 163 0.26 -19.99 -16.67
CA GLU A 163 -0.40 -20.48 -15.44
C GLU A 163 0.40 -20.17 -14.18
N GLU A 164 1.72 -20.01 -14.30
CA GLU A 164 2.62 -19.68 -13.19
C GLU A 164 2.74 -18.17 -12.96
N ILE A 165 2.38 -17.35 -13.95
CA ILE A 165 2.43 -15.88 -13.84
C ILE A 165 1.41 -15.42 -12.79
N GLN A 166 1.91 -14.95 -11.64
CA GLN A 166 1.14 -14.34 -10.56
C GLN A 166 1.85 -13.08 -10.07
N GLY A 167 1.18 -11.94 -10.20
CA GLY A 167 1.60 -10.67 -9.62
C GLY A 167 1.07 -10.50 -8.20
N GLU A 168 1.58 -9.50 -7.49
CA GLU A 168 1.12 -9.16 -6.13
C GLU A 168 -0.37 -8.76 -6.08
N THR A 169 -0.90 -8.29 -7.21
CA THR A 169 -2.32 -7.97 -7.41
C THR A 169 -2.88 -8.65 -8.66
N GLU A 170 -4.21 -8.76 -8.75
CA GLU A 170 -4.88 -9.21 -9.97
C GLU A 170 -4.53 -8.33 -11.18
N GLY A 171 -4.43 -7.01 -10.98
CA GLY A 171 -4.08 -6.08 -12.05
C GLY A 171 -2.66 -6.30 -12.58
N MET A 172 -1.70 -6.54 -11.69
CA MET A 172 -0.32 -6.86 -12.08
C MET A 172 -0.27 -8.22 -12.80
N THR A 173 -1.02 -9.20 -12.29
CA THR A 173 -1.15 -10.51 -12.95
C THR A 173 -1.67 -10.35 -14.38
N LEU A 174 -2.71 -9.55 -14.58
CA LEU A 174 -3.24 -9.29 -15.91
C LEU A 174 -2.22 -8.59 -16.81
N GLN A 175 -1.54 -7.55 -16.32
CA GLN A 175 -0.52 -6.83 -17.08
C GLN A 175 0.65 -7.74 -17.47
N MET A 176 1.14 -8.59 -16.57
CA MET A 176 2.18 -9.58 -16.89
C MET A 176 1.71 -10.58 -17.94
N LEU A 177 0.47 -11.07 -17.84
CA LEU A 177 -0.12 -11.96 -18.84
C LEU A 177 -0.27 -11.31 -20.22
N LEU A 178 -0.61 -10.01 -20.26
CA LEU A 178 -0.71 -9.26 -21.51
C LEU A 178 0.66 -9.03 -22.17
N VAL A 179 1.71 -8.84 -21.37
CA VAL A 179 3.09 -8.82 -21.86
C VAL A 179 3.48 -10.19 -22.43
N GLU A 180 3.14 -11.28 -21.73
CA GLU A 180 3.36 -12.64 -22.22
C GLU A 180 2.59 -12.92 -23.52
N ALA A 181 1.40 -12.34 -23.69
CA ALA A 181 0.61 -12.39 -24.93
C ALA A 181 1.19 -11.52 -26.06
N GLY A 182 2.28 -10.79 -25.83
CA GLY A 182 2.96 -9.96 -26.82
C GLY A 182 2.33 -8.58 -27.04
N THR A 183 1.50 -8.11 -26.11
CA THR A 183 0.88 -6.77 -26.14
C THR A 183 1.55 -5.80 -25.16
N ASP A 184 1.34 -4.49 -25.32
CA ASP A 184 1.84 -3.46 -24.39
C ASP A 184 0.72 -2.91 -23.49
N PRO A 185 0.54 -3.46 -22.28
CA PRO A 185 -0.45 -2.95 -21.32
C PRO A 185 -0.02 -1.64 -20.65
N GLY A 186 1.20 -1.14 -20.89
CA GLY A 186 1.85 -0.08 -20.13
C GLY A 186 2.66 -0.61 -18.94
N PRO A 187 2.90 0.23 -17.92
CA PRO A 187 3.63 -0.18 -16.71
C PRO A 187 2.95 -1.35 -15.99
N ILE A 188 3.75 -2.25 -15.40
CA ILE A 188 3.25 -3.32 -14.52
C ILE A 188 3.12 -2.76 -13.10
N ASP A 189 2.03 -2.05 -12.85
CA ASP A 189 1.74 -1.30 -11.62
C ASP A 189 0.45 -1.75 -10.92
N GLY A 190 -0.32 -2.65 -11.54
CA GLY A 190 -1.61 -3.13 -11.05
C GLY A 190 -2.80 -2.25 -11.40
N LEU A 191 -2.60 -1.12 -12.09
CA LEU A 191 -3.67 -0.19 -12.45
C LEU A 191 -4.22 -0.49 -13.86
N ILE A 192 -5.52 -0.79 -13.95
CA ILE A 192 -6.18 -1.07 -15.24
C ILE A 192 -6.54 0.25 -15.95
N GLY A 193 -5.57 0.80 -16.67
CA GLY A 193 -5.72 2.04 -17.45
C GLY A 193 -6.20 1.81 -18.89
N ILE A 194 -6.24 2.90 -19.67
CA ILE A 194 -6.62 2.89 -21.10
C ILE A 194 -5.69 1.97 -21.91
N LYS A 195 -4.39 1.95 -21.61
CA LYS A 195 -3.42 1.08 -22.29
C LYS A 195 -3.67 -0.39 -21.99
N THR A 196 -3.84 -0.74 -20.73
CA THR A 196 -4.14 -2.11 -20.30
C THR A 196 -5.45 -2.62 -20.90
N ARG A 197 -6.50 -1.78 -20.94
CA ARG A 197 -7.76 -2.14 -21.62
C ARG A 197 -7.61 -2.34 -23.11
N ARG A 198 -6.82 -1.50 -23.80
CA ARG A 198 -6.52 -1.69 -25.21
C ARG A 198 -5.79 -3.01 -25.46
N ALA A 199 -4.74 -3.28 -24.71
CA ALA A 199 -3.99 -4.53 -24.79
C ALA A 199 -4.90 -5.75 -24.52
N LEU A 200 -5.81 -5.64 -23.55
CA LEU A 200 -6.78 -6.69 -23.27
C LEU A 200 -7.74 -6.95 -24.44
N ASN A 201 -8.23 -5.88 -25.09
CA ASN A 201 -9.10 -5.98 -26.26
C ASN A 201 -8.34 -6.49 -27.50
N GLU A 202 -7.01 -6.34 -27.57
CA GLU A 202 -6.20 -6.95 -28.63
C GLU A 202 -6.09 -8.48 -28.48
N VAL A 203 -6.17 -8.99 -27.25
CA VAL A 203 -6.09 -10.44 -26.96
C VAL A 203 -7.47 -11.11 -26.96
N LEU A 204 -8.52 -10.46 -26.43
CA LEU A 204 -9.84 -11.04 -26.19
C LEU A 204 -10.98 -10.40 -27.00
N ASP A 205 -10.67 -9.49 -27.92
CA ASP A 205 -11.65 -8.64 -28.63
C ASP A 205 -12.53 -7.82 -27.66
N SER A 206 -13.67 -7.32 -28.14
CA SER A 206 -14.60 -6.48 -27.37
C SER A 206 -15.30 -7.19 -26.20
N ALA A 207 -15.06 -8.50 -26.00
CA ALA A 207 -15.64 -9.25 -24.88
C ALA A 207 -15.08 -8.83 -23.51
N ALA A 208 -13.97 -8.07 -23.49
CA ALA A 208 -13.25 -7.71 -22.27
C ALA A 208 -13.73 -6.43 -21.56
N ASP A 209 -14.47 -5.54 -22.24
CA ASP A 209 -14.78 -4.21 -21.67
C ASP A 209 -15.66 -4.26 -20.40
N GLU A 210 -16.56 -5.26 -20.31
CA GLU A 210 -17.48 -5.46 -19.18
C GLU A 210 -17.09 -6.65 -18.28
N MET A 211 -15.98 -7.32 -18.58
CA MET A 211 -15.59 -8.54 -17.89
C MET A 211 -14.94 -8.20 -16.53
N PRO A 212 -15.36 -8.85 -15.42
CA PRO A 212 -14.65 -8.76 -14.15
C PRO A 212 -13.18 -9.16 -14.31
N LEU A 213 -12.28 -8.50 -13.57
CA LEU A 213 -10.83 -8.67 -13.72
C LEU A 213 -10.38 -10.12 -13.57
N THR A 214 -10.90 -10.85 -12.57
CA THR A 214 -10.62 -12.28 -12.37
C THR A 214 -11.00 -13.11 -13.61
N ASN A 215 -12.15 -12.82 -14.24
CA ASN A 215 -12.59 -13.51 -15.45
C ASN A 215 -11.69 -13.16 -16.64
N ALA A 216 -11.25 -11.90 -16.75
CA ALA A 216 -10.31 -11.47 -17.80
C ALA A 216 -8.97 -12.20 -17.67
N ILE A 217 -8.44 -12.36 -16.46
CA ILE A 217 -7.21 -13.13 -16.20
C ILE A 217 -7.38 -14.58 -16.65
N HIS A 218 -8.49 -15.23 -16.31
CA HIS A 218 -8.77 -16.59 -16.76
C HIS A 218 -8.91 -16.70 -18.28
N ALA A 219 -9.53 -15.71 -18.92
CA ALA A 219 -9.69 -15.67 -20.37
C ALA A 219 -8.35 -15.47 -21.09
N VAL A 220 -7.49 -14.56 -20.63
CA VAL A 220 -6.14 -14.36 -21.21
C VAL A 220 -5.29 -15.61 -21.03
N ARG A 221 -5.31 -16.25 -19.85
CA ARG A 221 -4.62 -17.53 -19.64
C ARG A 221 -5.12 -18.61 -20.60
N SER A 222 -6.43 -18.69 -20.81
CA SER A 222 -7.02 -19.65 -21.76
C SER A 222 -6.64 -19.34 -23.21
N ALA A 223 -6.48 -18.06 -23.57
CA ALA A 223 -6.03 -17.64 -24.90
C ALA A 223 -4.54 -17.93 -25.15
N LEU A 224 -3.70 -17.76 -24.12
CA LEU A 224 -2.28 -18.13 -24.15
C LEU A 224 -2.07 -19.64 -24.13
N CYS A 225 -2.97 -20.36 -23.47
CA CYS A 225 -2.89 -21.79 -23.21
C CYS A 225 -4.13 -22.52 -23.73
N PRO A 226 -4.36 -22.55 -25.05
CA PRO A 226 -5.42 -23.39 -25.59
C PRO A 226 -5.05 -24.83 -25.26
N LYS A 227 -5.81 -25.46 -24.36
CA LYS A 227 -5.74 -26.91 -24.16
C LYS A 227 -5.80 -27.56 -25.53
N ALA A 228 -4.81 -28.40 -25.85
CA ALA A 228 -4.81 -29.16 -27.08
C ALA A 228 -6.17 -29.87 -27.20
N ALA A 229 -6.96 -29.46 -28.19
CA ALA A 229 -8.25 -30.06 -28.45
C ALA A 229 -8.01 -31.52 -28.87
N GLU A 230 -8.58 -32.45 -28.10
CA GLU A 230 -8.64 -33.89 -28.40
C GLU A 230 -9.67 -34.17 -29.50
#